data_AF-A0A2D8MFV4-F1
#
_entry.id   AF-A0A2D8MFV4-F1
#
_cell.length_a   1.000
_cell.length_b   1.000
_cell.length_c   1.000
_cell.angle_alpha   90.00
_cell.angle_beta   90.00
_cell.angle_gamma   90.00
#
_symmetry.space_group_name_H-M   'P 1'
#
loop_
_entity.id
_entity.type
_entity.pdbx_description
1 polymer ?
#
loop_
_entity_poly.entity_id
_entity_poly.type
_entity_poly.pdbx_seq_one_letter_code
_entity_poly.pdbx_strand_id
1 'polypeptide(L)'
;NLAVSDVAILAEAFVEHYGEKSDAGIDHYSARALSRVWKAVRFSWWFTSITHRYPDMDGFDRRMQMAELDYIRGSIPAQRTLAENYVGLPLE
;
A
#
# COMPACT_ATOMS: atom_id res chain seq x y z
N ASN A 1 -7.47 7.31 0.74
CA ASN A 1 -7.26 6.16 1.66
C ASN A 1 -6.04 6.30 2.55
N LEU A 2 -4.82 6.56 2.04
CA LEU A 2 -3.64 6.75 2.92
C LEU A 2 -3.81 7.91 3.91
N ALA A 3 -4.14 9.11 3.43
CA ALA A 3 -4.38 10.26 4.32
C ALA A 3 -5.49 10.02 5.37
N VAL A 4 -6.52 9.21 5.04
CA VAL A 4 -7.58 8.85 6.00
C VAL A 4 -7.01 7.97 7.12
N SER A 5 -6.14 7.02 6.77
CA SER A 5 -5.42 6.21 7.77
C SER A 5 -4.50 7.05 8.64
N ASP A 6 -3.76 7.99 8.05
CA ASP A 6 -2.84 8.85 8.79
C ASP A 6 -3.59 9.68 9.83
N VAL A 7 -4.73 10.26 9.44
CA VAL A 7 -5.61 11.00 10.35
C VAL A 7 -6.19 10.11 11.44
N ALA A 8 -6.58 8.87 11.13
CA ALA A 8 -7.11 7.93 12.13
C ALA A 8 -6.06 7.57 13.20
N ILE A 9 -4.83 7.22 12.78
CA ILE A 9 -3.73 6.90 13.69
C ILE A 9 -3.35 8.12 14.53
N LEU A 10 -3.31 9.31 13.91
CA LEU A 10 -3.00 10.55 14.63
C LEU A 10 -4.10 10.94 15.63
N ALA A 11 -5.36 10.69 15.28
CA ALA A 11 -6.48 10.94 16.18
C ALA A 11 -6.40 10.04 17.43
N GLU A 12 -6.07 8.75 17.28
CA GLU A 12 -5.81 7.85 18.40
C GLU A 12 -4.67 8.36 19.29
N ALA A 13 -3.56 8.78 18.68
CA ALA A 13 -2.41 9.32 19.41
C ALA A 13 -2.76 10.60 20.19
N PHE A 14 -3.61 11.48 19.66
CA PHE A 14 -4.06 12.67 20.39
C PHE A 14 -5.04 12.34 21.51
N VAL A 15 -5.91 11.35 21.34
CA VAL A 15 -6.80 10.88 22.42
C VAL A 15 -5.96 10.36 23.59
N GLU A 16 -4.94 9.56 23.33
CA GLU A 16 -3.99 9.06 24.33
C GLU A 16 -3.25 10.23 25.04
N HIS A 17 -2.68 11.16 24.27
CA HIS A 17 -1.95 12.29 24.82
C HIS A 17 -2.80 13.17 25.73
N TYR A 18 -3.99 13.59 25.28
CA TYR A 18 -4.82 14.49 26.06
C TYR A 18 -5.58 13.78 27.19
N GLY A 19 -6.02 12.53 26.97
CA GLY A 19 -6.81 11.75 27.92
C GLY A 19 -5.97 11.01 28.95
N GLU A 20 -4.94 10.30 28.52
CA GLU A 20 -4.11 9.41 29.34
C GLU A 20 -2.79 10.06 29.79
N LYS A 21 -2.46 11.24 29.25
CA LYS A 21 -1.20 11.96 29.52
C LYS A 21 0.04 11.16 29.13
N SER A 22 -0.08 10.36 28.07
CA SER A 22 1.00 9.56 27.50
C SER A 22 1.35 10.06 26.10
N ASP A 23 2.64 10.27 25.85
CA ASP A 23 3.15 10.68 24.53
C ASP A 23 3.47 9.48 23.64
N ALA A 24 3.30 8.24 24.13
CA ALA A 24 3.74 7.04 23.43
C ALA A 24 3.09 6.92 22.04
N GLY A 25 1.79 7.19 21.91
CA GLY A 25 1.11 7.23 20.61
C GLY A 25 1.68 8.25 19.63
N ILE A 26 2.05 9.45 20.12
CA ILE A 26 2.65 10.52 19.29
C ILE A 26 4.07 10.11 18.86
N ASP A 27 4.87 9.61 19.80
CA ASP A 27 6.25 9.20 19.55
C ASP A 27 6.35 8.07 18.51
N HIS A 28 5.35 7.17 18.49
CA HIS A 28 5.30 6.03 17.56
C HIS A 28 4.48 6.29 16.29
N TYR A 29 3.82 7.45 16.17
CA TYR A 29 2.93 7.78 15.04
C TYR A 29 3.60 7.52 13.69
N SER A 30 4.80 8.08 13.50
CA SER A 30 5.52 7.98 12.22
C SER A 30 5.84 6.53 11.84
N ALA A 31 6.24 5.71 12.82
CA ALA A 31 6.53 4.29 12.58
C ALA A 31 5.26 3.52 12.17
N ARG A 32 4.14 3.75 12.88
CA ARG A 32 2.84 3.14 12.56
C ARG A 32 2.36 3.54 11.16
N ALA A 33 2.32 4.84 10.87
CA ALA A 33 1.88 5.37 9.58
C ALA A 33 2.75 4.88 8.41
N LEU A 34 4.08 4.94 8.55
CA LEU A 34 5.01 4.53 7.49
C LEU A 34 4.90 3.04 7.15
N SER A 35 4.64 2.17 8.13
CA SER A 35 4.48 0.74 7.90
C SER A 35 3.36 0.44 6.89
N ARG A 36 2.30 1.26 6.89
CA ARG A 36 1.17 1.17 5.96
C ARG A 36 1.44 1.90 4.64
N VAL A 37 1.99 3.11 4.71
CA VAL A 37 2.31 3.92 3.53
C VAL A 37 3.18 3.13 2.57
N TRP A 38 4.23 2.46 3.06
CA TRP A 38 5.11 1.67 2.19
C TRP A 38 4.40 0.47 1.54
N LYS A 39 3.48 -0.22 2.23
CA LYS A 39 2.67 -1.30 1.64
C LYS A 39 1.83 -0.79 0.47
N ALA A 40 1.18 0.36 0.63
CA ALA A 40 0.33 0.96 -0.40
C ALA A 40 1.13 1.58 -1.57
N VAL A 41 2.26 2.23 -1.27
CA VAL A 41 3.16 2.80 -2.30
C VAL A 41 3.77 1.68 -3.15
N ARG A 42 4.23 0.59 -2.52
CA ARG A 42 4.70 -0.61 -3.23
C ARG A 42 3.64 -1.14 -4.19
N PHE A 43 2.39 -1.27 -3.73
CA PHE A 43 1.29 -1.72 -4.59
C PHE A 43 1.02 -0.75 -5.75
N SER A 44 0.95 0.55 -5.46
CA SER A 44 0.70 1.58 -6.47
C SER A 44 1.80 1.60 -7.54
N TRP A 45 3.07 1.49 -7.12
CA TRP A 45 4.21 1.41 -8.02
C TRP A 45 4.14 0.16 -8.91
N TRP A 46 3.93 -1.01 -8.32
CA TRP A 46 3.81 -2.28 -9.07
C TRP A 46 2.62 -2.26 -10.03
N PHE A 47 1.46 -1.79 -9.58
CA PHE A 47 0.27 -1.74 -10.43
C PHE A 47 0.49 -0.80 -11.62
N THR A 48 1.12 0.35 -11.38
CA THR A 48 1.49 1.29 -12.46
C THR A 48 2.43 0.64 -13.46
N SER A 49 3.45 -0.10 -13.00
CA SER A 49 4.44 -0.72 -13.88
C SER A 49 3.86 -1.81 -14.76
N ILE A 50 2.82 -2.51 -14.31
CA ILE A 50 2.17 -3.56 -15.11
C ILE A 50 1.06 -3.03 -16.02
N THR A 51 0.50 -1.83 -15.77
CA THR A 51 -0.60 -1.25 -16.55
C THR A 51 -0.20 -0.14 -17.53
N HIS A 52 1.02 0.39 -17.46
CA HIS A 52 1.49 1.47 -18.34
C HIS A 52 2.59 1.02 -19.30
N ARG A 53 2.76 1.75 -20.41
CA ARG A 53 3.92 1.61 -21.30
C ARG A 53 4.85 2.79 -21.07
N TYR A 54 6.12 2.51 -20.84
CA TYR A 54 7.15 3.54 -20.73
C TYR A 54 7.90 3.70 -22.06
N PRO A 55 8.37 4.93 -22.40
CA PRO A 55 9.04 5.20 -23.67
C PRO A 55 10.32 4.38 -23.91
N ASP A 56 10.95 3.94 -22.82
CA ASP A 56 12.24 3.23 -22.75
C ASP A 56 12.09 1.71 -22.56
N MET A 57 10.87 1.17 -22.48
CA MET A 57 10.65 -0.28 -22.37
C MET A 57 11.17 -1.01 -23.61
N ASP A 58 11.97 -2.04 -23.38
CA ASP A 58 12.44 -2.90 -24.45
C ASP A 58 11.49 -4.11 -24.71
N GLY A 59 11.91 -4.99 -25.62
CA GLY A 59 11.14 -6.19 -25.95
C GLY A 59 11.05 -7.21 -24.79
N PHE A 60 12.03 -7.24 -23.90
CA PHE A 60 12.03 -8.09 -22.72
C PHE A 60 11.06 -7.55 -21.66
N ASP A 61 11.13 -6.25 -21.35
CA ASP A 61 10.24 -5.58 -20.40
C ASP A 61 8.77 -5.80 -20.77
N ARG A 62 8.47 -5.69 -22.06
CA ARG A 62 7.11 -5.91 -22.55
C ARG A 62 6.65 -7.35 -22.36
N ARG A 63 7.53 -8.34 -22.56
CA ARG A 63 7.19 -9.76 -22.34
C ARG A 63 6.99 -10.06 -20.86
N MET A 64 7.83 -9.51 -19.98
CA MET A 64 7.66 -9.64 -18.53
C MET A 64 6.34 -9.04 -18.07
N GLN A 65 5.98 -7.86 -18.57
CA GLN A 65 4.71 -7.22 -18.25
C GLN A 65 3.50 -8.09 -18.67
N MET A 66 3.54 -8.69 -19.87
CA MET A 66 2.44 -9.57 -20.31
C MET A 66 2.39 -10.87 -19.50
N ALA A 67 3.55 -11.46 -19.17
CA ALA A 67 3.60 -12.66 -18.34
C ALA A 67 2.99 -12.43 -16.95
N GLU A 68 3.23 -11.27 -16.35
CA GLU A 68 2.64 -10.88 -15.05
C GLU A 68 1.11 -10.74 -15.15
N LEU A 69 0.60 -10.06 -16.19
CA LEU A 69 -0.84 -9.93 -16.42
C LEU A 69 -1.51 -11.28 -16.70
N ASP A 70 -0.87 -12.15 -17.47
CA ASP A 70 -1.36 -13.51 -17.75
C ASP A 70 -1.38 -14.36 -16.46
N TYR A 71 -0.37 -14.21 -15.61
CA TYR A 71 -0.34 -14.87 -14.30
C TYR A 71 -1.50 -14.41 -13.41
N ILE A 72 -1.73 -13.10 -13.30
CA ILE A 72 -2.89 -12.56 -12.56
C ILE A 72 -4.20 -13.09 -13.14
N ARG A 73 -4.33 -13.12 -14.47
CA ARG A 73 -5.54 -13.62 -15.13
C ARG A 73 -5.79 -15.10 -14.83
N GLY A 74 -4.75 -15.93 -14.77
CA GLY A 74 -4.87 -17.38 -14.61
C GLY A 74 -4.81 -17.91 -13.17
N SER A 75 -4.36 -17.12 -12.20
CA SER A 75 -4.05 -17.59 -10.84
C SER A 75 -4.97 -16.95 -9.78
N ILE A 76 -5.82 -17.76 -9.14
CA ILE A 76 -6.67 -17.30 -8.02
C ILE A 76 -5.84 -16.69 -6.88
N PRO A 77 -4.71 -17.28 -6.43
CA PRO A 77 -3.84 -16.64 -5.45
C PRO A 77 -3.38 -15.25 -5.88
N ALA A 78 -2.97 -15.07 -7.14
CA ALA A 78 -2.55 -13.76 -7.65
C ALA A 78 -3.70 -12.74 -7.68
N GLN A 79 -4.90 -13.17 -8.09
CA GLN A 79 -6.11 -12.34 -8.04
C GLN A 79 -6.45 -11.90 -6.63
N ARG A 80 -6.29 -12.80 -5.64
CA ARG A 80 -6.52 -12.48 -4.24
C ARG A 80 -5.52 -11.45 -3.72
N THR A 81 -4.24 -11.60 -4.06
CA THR A 81 -3.20 -10.62 -3.71
C THR A 81 -3.43 -9.26 -4.39
N LEU A 82 -3.90 -9.24 -5.64
CA LEU A 82 -4.32 -7.99 -6.27
C LEU A 82 -5.50 -7.37 -5.50
N ALA A 83 -6.54 -8.17 -5.22
CA ALA A 83 -7.76 -7.69 -4.59
C ALA A 83 -7.52 -7.13 -3.18
N GLU A 84 -6.77 -7.82 -2.32
CA GLU A 84 -6.48 -7.37 -0.95
C GLU A 84 -5.73 -6.03 -0.92
N ASN A 85 -4.82 -5.81 -1.87
CA ASN A 85 -4.09 -4.56 -1.96
C ASN A 85 -4.96 -3.45 -2.60
N TYR A 86 -5.85 -3.78 -3.54
CA TYR A 86 -6.72 -2.82 -4.22
C TYR A 86 -7.84 -2.29 -3.31
N VAL A 87 -8.48 -3.15 -2.51
CA VAL A 87 -9.51 -2.72 -1.53
C VAL A 87 -8.90 -2.02 -0.32
N GLY A 88 -7.60 -2.20 -0.10
CA GLY A 88 -6.84 -1.64 1.02
C GLY A 88 -6.70 -2.61 2.18
N LEU A 89 -5.52 -2.63 2.78
CA LEU A 89 -5.20 -3.47 3.93
C LEU A 89 -5.90 -2.95 5.21
N PRO A 90 -6.18 -3.82 6.20
CA PRO A 90 -6.80 -3.41 7.48
C PRO A 90 -6.04 -2.27 8.16
N LEU A 91 -6.76 -1.36 8.83
CA LEU A 91 -6.15 -0.37 9.72
C LEU A 91 -5.62 -1.12 10.96
N GLU A 92 -4.33 -0.94 11.27
CA GLU A 92 -3.66 -1.51 12.46
C GLU A 92 -3.59 -0.46 13.58
#